data_AF-A0A662LUD8-F1
#
_entry.id   AF-A0A662LUD8-F1
#
_cell.length_a   1.000
_cell.length_b   1.000
_cell.length_c   1.000
_cell.angle_alpha   90.00
_cell.angle_beta   90.00
_cell.angle_gamma   90.00
#
_symmetry.space_group_name_H-M   'P 1'
#
loop_
_entity.id
_entity.type
_entity.pdbx_description
1 polymer ?
#
loop_
_entity_poly.entity_id
_entity_poly.type
_entity_poly.pdbx_seq_one_letter_code
_entity_poly.pdbx_strand_id
1 'polypeptide(L)'
;LDSKYVFGRHVGGWYKIKPIMETLDLVIVAATWGEGKRSKWLSSYVLACREPDTGNYLPCGMMGTGLTEDMFQLMTDALKPLITEEKGKDVKVRPRIVVEVAYQEIQKSSNYESGFALRFPRLIRVRDDKGPEEADTTERVKNLYKSQGREG
;
A
#
# COMPACT_ATOMS: atom_id res chain seq x y z
N LEU A 1 -15.84 -52.71 -2.97
CA LEU A 1 -16.60 -51.86 -2.02
C LEU A 1 -16.62 -50.45 -2.60
N ASP A 2 -17.62 -50.20 -3.45
CA ASP A 2 -17.88 -48.95 -4.14
C ASP A 2 -18.47 -47.92 -3.19
N SER A 3 -17.88 -46.73 -3.12
CA SER A 3 -18.53 -45.53 -2.56
C SER A 3 -18.58 -44.48 -3.66
N LYS A 4 -19.74 -44.33 -4.29
CA LYS A 4 -20.00 -43.28 -5.30
C LYS A 4 -20.04 -41.92 -4.60
N TYR A 5 -19.06 -41.07 -4.90
CA TYR A 5 -19.09 -39.66 -4.55
C TYR A 5 -20.21 -38.98 -5.36
N VAL A 6 -21.26 -38.52 -4.67
CA VAL A 6 -22.40 -37.86 -5.31
C VAL A 6 -22.13 -36.36 -5.36
N PHE A 7 -22.02 -35.84 -6.58
CA PHE A 7 -21.93 -34.42 -6.90
C PHE A 7 -23.26 -33.75 -6.51
N GLY A 8 -23.22 -32.87 -5.51
CA GLY A 8 -24.42 -32.28 -4.89
C GLY A 8 -24.41 -30.76 -4.91
N ARG A 9 -25.20 -30.21 -5.85
CA ARG A 9 -25.82 -28.87 -5.85
C ARG A 9 -24.93 -27.66 -6.20
N HIS A 10 -25.08 -27.22 -7.46
CA HIS A 10 -24.91 -25.83 -7.85
C HIS A 10 -25.84 -24.95 -7.00
N VAL A 11 -25.31 -24.35 -5.93
CA VAL A 11 -25.83 -23.09 -5.41
C VAL A 11 -25.30 -22.01 -6.34
N GLY A 12 -26.21 -21.25 -6.94
CA GLY A 12 -25.91 -20.20 -7.91
C GLY A 12 -24.74 -19.35 -7.44
N GLY A 13 -23.59 -19.56 -8.07
CA GLY A 13 -22.37 -18.83 -7.77
C GLY A 13 -22.59 -17.40 -8.18
N TRP A 14 -22.94 -16.56 -7.23
CA TRP A 14 -22.92 -15.12 -7.38
C TRP A 14 -21.50 -14.76 -7.82
N TYR A 15 -21.30 -14.58 -9.12
CA TYR A 15 -20.04 -14.13 -9.66
C TYR A 15 -19.95 -12.65 -9.27
N LYS A 16 -19.41 -12.39 -8.07
CA LYS A 16 -18.95 -11.05 -7.70
C LYS A 16 -17.80 -10.74 -8.65
N ILE A 17 -18.12 -10.17 -9.80
CA ILE A 17 -17.15 -9.47 -10.62
C ILE A 17 -16.74 -8.28 -9.77
N LYS A 18 -15.67 -8.44 -8.99
CA LYS A 18 -15.04 -7.31 -8.32
C LYS A 18 -14.29 -6.56 -9.42
N PRO A 19 -14.55 -5.26 -9.62
CA PRO A 19 -13.67 -4.44 -10.43
C PRO A 19 -12.24 -4.70 -9.95
N ILE A 20 -11.35 -5.06 -10.86
CA ILE A 20 -9.93 -5.14 -10.54
C ILE A 20 -9.52 -3.69 -10.29
N MET A 21 -9.45 -3.31 -9.02
CA MET A 21 -8.97 -1.98 -8.67
C MET A 21 -7.55 -1.85 -9.20
N GLU A 22 -7.32 -0.77 -9.94
CA GLU A 22 -5.98 -0.41 -10.38
C GLU A 22 -5.06 -0.28 -9.16
N THR A 23 -3.82 -0.72 -9.31
CA THR A 23 -2.80 -0.57 -8.27
C THR A 23 -2.28 0.86 -8.29
N LEU A 24 -1.64 1.26 -7.18
CA LEU A 24 -0.97 2.55 -7.08
C LEU A 24 0.52 2.34 -6.83
N ASP A 25 1.35 3.08 -7.56
CA ASP A 25 2.78 3.19 -7.33
C ASP A 25 3.03 4.36 -6.39
N LEU A 26 3.46 4.08 -5.15
CA LEU A 26 3.56 5.07 -4.07
C LEU A 26 4.94 5.09 -3.44
N VAL A 27 5.32 6.24 -2.88
CA VAL A 27 6.62 6.43 -2.24
C VAL A 27 6.52 6.16 -0.75
N ILE A 28 7.52 5.50 -0.19
CA ILE A 28 7.66 5.37 1.27
C ILE A 28 8.36 6.59 1.82
N VAL A 29 7.70 7.30 2.74
CA VAL A 29 8.20 8.55 3.36
C VAL A 29 8.49 8.40 4.86
N ALA A 30 7.91 7.39 5.49
CA ALA A 30 8.19 7.04 6.87
C ALA A 30 7.94 5.56 7.10
N ALA A 31 8.50 5.02 8.17
CA ALA A 31 8.26 3.66 8.61
C ALA A 31 8.27 3.58 10.14
N THR A 32 7.75 2.49 10.69
CA THR A 32 7.73 2.23 12.14
C THR A 32 8.34 0.87 12.42
N TRP A 33 9.24 0.84 13.41
CA TRP A 33 9.80 -0.39 13.96
C TRP A 33 8.70 -1.28 14.54
N GLY A 34 8.75 -2.57 14.22
CA GLY A 34 7.77 -3.54 14.68
C GLY A 34 7.81 -3.80 16.18
N GLU A 35 6.89 -4.64 16.63
CA GLU A 35 6.79 -5.05 18.02
C GLU A 35 6.91 -6.57 18.17
N GLY A 36 7.29 -7.01 19.38
CA GLY A 36 7.42 -8.43 19.71
C GLY A 36 8.37 -9.16 18.76
N LYS A 37 7.87 -10.18 18.06
CA LYS A 37 8.66 -11.00 17.13
C LYS A 37 9.19 -10.22 15.92
N ARG A 38 8.61 -9.06 15.59
CA ARG A 38 9.00 -8.21 14.45
C ARG A 38 9.80 -6.97 14.86
N SER A 39 10.24 -6.86 16.12
CA SER A 39 10.99 -5.70 16.62
C SER A 39 12.28 -5.40 15.88
N LYS A 40 12.88 -6.40 15.24
CA LYS A 40 14.10 -6.26 14.43
C LYS A 40 13.88 -5.64 13.04
N TRP A 41 12.62 -5.43 12.63
CA TRP A 41 12.29 -4.94 11.30
C TRP A 41 11.40 -3.70 11.36
N LEU A 42 11.52 -2.86 10.35
CA LEU A 42 10.47 -1.90 10.01
C LEU A 42 9.27 -2.72 9.53
N SER A 43 8.10 -2.53 10.14
CA SER A 43 6.92 -3.36 9.85
C SER A 43 5.72 -2.58 9.33
N SER A 44 5.72 -1.27 9.51
CA SER A 44 4.69 -0.37 9.01
C SER A 44 5.35 0.71 8.18
N TYR A 45 4.75 1.05 7.03
CA TYR A 45 5.30 1.97 6.05
C TYR A 45 4.24 3.01 5.68
N VAL A 46 4.57 4.28 5.83
CA VAL A 46 3.72 5.39 5.41
C VAL A 46 3.94 5.61 3.92
N LEU A 47 2.85 5.46 3.17
CA LEU A 47 2.78 5.60 1.72
C LEU A 47 2.34 7.02 1.37
N ALA A 48 2.97 7.61 0.37
CA ALA A 48 2.66 8.94 -0.10
C ALA A 48 2.56 8.98 -1.63
N CYS A 49 1.60 9.77 -2.11
CA CYS A 49 1.47 10.11 -3.52
C CYS A 49 2.19 11.44 -3.81
N ARG A 50 2.57 11.64 -5.07
CA ARG A 50 3.28 12.85 -5.49
C ARG A 50 2.30 14.00 -5.74
N GLU A 51 2.57 15.16 -5.20
CA GLU A 51 1.87 16.40 -5.55
C GLU A 51 2.51 17.00 -6.82
N PRO A 52 1.78 17.14 -7.94
CA PRO A 52 2.36 17.56 -9.22
C PRO A 52 3.04 18.93 -9.18
N ASP A 53 2.42 19.89 -8.48
CA ASP A 53 2.81 21.30 -8.50
C ASP A 53 4.05 21.59 -7.66
N THR A 54 4.16 20.97 -6.49
CA THR A 54 5.24 21.20 -5.53
C THR A 54 6.34 20.14 -5.59
N GLY A 55 6.02 18.96 -6.12
CA GLY A 55 6.87 17.77 -6.02
C GLY A 55 6.91 17.16 -4.62
N ASN A 56 6.09 17.63 -3.69
CA ASN A 56 6.00 17.07 -2.34
C ASN A 56 5.34 15.68 -2.36
N TYR A 57 5.65 14.88 -1.35
CA TYR A 57 5.04 13.57 -1.15
C TYR A 57 4.03 13.64 -0.02
N LEU A 58 2.74 13.57 -0.37
CA LEU A 58 1.65 13.69 0.57
C LEU A 58 1.21 12.30 1.04
N PRO A 59 1.29 12.00 2.35
CA PRO A 59 0.85 10.72 2.88
C PRO A 59 -0.61 10.44 2.53
N CYS A 60 -0.90 9.20 2.12
CA CYS A 60 -2.23 8.75 1.73
C CYS A 60 -2.58 7.36 2.28
N GLY A 61 -1.73 6.79 3.14
CA GLY A 61 -2.01 5.52 3.78
C GLY A 61 -0.82 4.95 4.52
N MET A 62 -1.08 3.86 5.26
CA MET A 62 -0.05 3.09 5.94
C MET A 62 -0.23 1.62 5.63
N MET A 63 0.86 0.97 5.25
CA MET A 63 0.90 -0.45 4.91
C MET A 63 1.77 -1.20 5.91
N GLY A 64 1.26 -2.30 6.46
CA GLY A 64 2.05 -3.26 7.24
C GLY A 64 1.61 -4.71 7.04
N THR A 65 0.78 -4.96 6.02
CA THR A 65 0.19 -6.26 5.72
C THR A 65 0.59 -6.73 4.32
N GLY A 66 0.67 -8.05 4.13
CA GLY A 66 1.06 -8.65 2.85
C GLY A 66 2.57 -8.83 2.65
N LEU A 67 3.39 -8.60 3.69
CA LEU A 67 4.84 -8.82 3.63
C LEU A 67 5.23 -10.12 4.36
N THR A 68 6.12 -10.88 3.73
CA THR A 68 6.83 -12.00 4.36
C THR A 68 7.98 -11.51 5.24
N GLU A 69 8.55 -12.38 6.07
CA GLU A 69 9.74 -12.02 6.87
C GLU A 69 10.91 -11.56 6.01
N ASP A 70 11.15 -12.23 4.88
CA ASP A 70 12.19 -11.84 3.92
C ASP A 70 11.93 -10.45 3.32
N MET A 71 10.67 -10.13 3.02
CA MET A 71 10.31 -8.78 2.55
C MET A 71 10.51 -7.73 3.64
N PHE A 72 10.18 -8.02 4.90
CA PHE A 72 10.46 -7.11 6.01
C PHE A 72 11.97 -6.86 6.17
N GLN A 73 12.79 -7.89 6.03
CA GLN A 73 14.24 -7.76 6.06
C GLN A 73 14.74 -6.87 4.91
N LEU A 74 14.33 -7.17 3.67
CA LEU A 74 14.71 -6.40 2.48
C LEU A 74 14.31 -4.93 2.58
N MET A 75 13.08 -4.65 2.99
CA MET A 75 12.59 -3.28 3.18
C MET A 75 13.36 -2.55 4.29
N THR A 76 13.64 -3.25 5.39
CA THR A 76 14.42 -2.69 6.50
C THR A 76 15.83 -2.30 6.04
N ASP A 77 16.50 -3.18 5.30
CA ASP A 77 17.87 -2.92 4.82
C ASP A 77 17.91 -1.82 3.76
N ALA A 78 16.87 -1.70 2.93
CA ALA A 78 16.74 -0.63 1.94
C ALA A 78 16.42 0.73 2.58
N LEU A 79 15.61 0.77 3.65
CA LEU A 79 15.15 2.00 4.29
C LEU A 79 16.11 2.53 5.36
N LYS A 80 16.81 1.66 6.09
CA LYS A 80 17.82 2.05 7.09
C LYS A 80 18.79 3.15 6.63
N PRO A 81 19.46 3.03 5.46
CA PRO A 81 20.38 4.08 4.99
C PRO A 81 19.66 5.36 4.53
N LEU A 82 18.34 5.35 4.44
CA LEU A 82 17.53 6.49 4.03
C LEU A 82 16.88 7.21 5.22
N ILE A 83 17.05 6.71 6.46
CA ILE A 83 16.49 7.34 7.67
C ILE A 83 17.09 8.74 7.84
N THR A 84 16.23 9.75 7.92
CA THR A 84 16.61 11.15 8.14
C THR A 84 16.28 11.63 9.55
N GLU A 85 15.30 11.00 10.20
CA GLU A 85 14.86 11.33 11.56
C GLU A 85 14.33 10.06 12.23
N GLU A 86 14.66 9.84 13.49
CA GLU A 86 14.18 8.70 14.29
C GLU A 86 13.64 9.20 15.64
N LYS A 87 12.37 8.88 15.91
CA LYS A 87 11.63 9.25 17.12
C LYS A 87 10.99 8.03 17.74
N GLY A 88 11.69 7.44 18.70
CA GLY A 88 11.23 6.21 19.34
C GLY A 88 11.19 5.06 18.34
N LYS A 89 9.99 4.64 17.95
CA LYS A 89 9.80 3.58 16.94
C LYS A 89 9.56 4.13 15.53
N ASP A 90 9.19 5.40 15.41
CA ASP A 90 8.85 6.01 14.13
C ASP A 90 10.08 6.63 13.49
N VAL A 91 10.32 6.29 12.23
CA VAL A 91 11.43 6.82 11.42
C VAL A 91 10.87 7.55 10.21
N LYS A 92 11.41 8.73 9.92
CA LYS A 92 11.22 9.37 8.61
C LYS A 92 12.36 8.96 7.70
N VAL A 93 12.03 8.72 6.45
CA VAL A 93 12.99 8.30 5.43
C VAL A 93 12.98 9.26 4.26
N ARG A 94 14.11 9.38 3.58
CA ARG A 94 14.19 10.10 2.32
C ARG A 94 13.28 9.41 1.28
N PRO A 95 12.38 10.15 0.60
CA PRO A 95 11.48 9.59 -0.42
C PRO A 95 12.30 9.09 -1.61
N ARG A 96 12.50 7.77 -1.69
CA ARG A 96 13.30 7.14 -2.75
C ARG A 96 12.74 5.79 -3.20
N ILE A 97 12.17 5.02 -2.29
CA ILE A 97 11.64 3.70 -2.60
C ILE A 97 10.19 3.83 -3.05
N VAL A 98 9.92 3.37 -4.27
CA VAL A 98 8.58 3.25 -4.83
C VAL A 98 8.08 1.81 -4.66
N VAL A 99 6.83 1.66 -4.28
CA VAL A 99 6.17 0.36 -4.11
C VAL A 99 4.85 0.34 -4.86
N GLU A 100 4.56 -0.78 -5.49
CA GLU A 100 3.26 -1.05 -6.09
C GLU A 100 2.33 -1.62 -5.02
N VAL A 101 1.18 -0.97 -4.84
CA VAL A 101 0.27 -1.21 -3.73
C VAL A 101 -1.12 -1.53 -4.25
N ALA A 102 -1.66 -2.68 -3.84
CA ALA A 102 -3.08 -2.99 -3.94
C ALA A 102 -3.83 -2.40 -2.75
N TYR A 103 -5.08 -2.03 -2.94
CA TYR A 103 -5.96 -1.53 -1.87
C TYR A 103 -7.40 -2.01 -2.09
N GLN A 104 -8.25 -1.88 -1.07
CA GLN A 104 -9.67 -2.27 -1.15
C GLN A 104 -10.60 -1.11 -1.50
N GLU A 105 -10.25 0.11 -1.11
CA GLU A 105 -10.96 1.32 -1.48
C GLU A 105 -10.10 2.54 -1.15
N ILE A 106 -10.45 3.67 -1.74
CA ILE A 106 -9.94 4.99 -1.37
C ILE A 106 -11.05 5.72 -0.64
N GLN A 107 -10.74 6.26 0.54
CA GLN A 107 -11.65 7.07 1.33
C GLN A 107 -11.19 8.52 1.34
N LYS A 108 -12.14 9.47 1.49
CA LYS A 108 -11.79 10.84 1.86
C LYS A 108 -11.34 10.85 3.32
N SER A 109 -10.24 11.55 3.60
CA SER A 109 -9.73 11.71 4.96
C SER A 109 -9.17 13.10 5.16
N SER A 110 -9.57 13.75 6.25
CA SER A 110 -8.96 15.01 6.71
C SER A 110 -7.66 14.80 7.48
N ASN A 111 -7.32 13.54 7.82
CA ASN A 111 -6.11 13.22 8.59
C ASN A 111 -4.84 13.20 7.71
N TYR A 112 -5.02 13.18 6.40
CA TYR A 112 -3.95 13.16 5.43
C TYR A 112 -4.00 14.43 4.59
N GLU A 113 -2.85 15.07 4.39
CA GLU A 113 -2.73 16.28 3.55
C GLU A 113 -3.13 16.00 2.11
N SER A 114 -2.99 14.75 1.64
CA SER A 114 -3.48 14.32 0.33
C SER A 114 -5.02 14.39 0.20
N GLY A 115 -5.75 14.49 1.32
CA GLY A 115 -7.21 14.44 1.37
C GLY A 115 -7.80 13.04 1.23
N PHE A 116 -6.95 12.00 1.11
CA PHE A 116 -7.37 10.62 0.85
C PHE A 116 -6.63 9.61 1.74
N ALA A 117 -7.29 8.48 1.99
CA ALA A 117 -6.74 7.34 2.72
C ALA A 117 -6.98 6.04 1.95
N LEU A 118 -5.93 5.23 1.77
CA LEU A 118 -6.04 3.88 1.25
C LEU A 118 -6.52 2.92 2.34
N ARG A 119 -7.55 2.13 2.03
CA ARG A 119 -8.05 1.09 2.93
C ARG A 119 -7.42 -0.25 2.61
N PHE A 120 -6.88 -0.88 3.65
CA PHE A 120 -6.17 -2.16 3.58
C PHE A 120 -5.11 -2.22 2.46
N PRO A 121 -4.17 -1.25 2.41
CA PRO A 121 -3.09 -1.31 1.45
C PRO A 121 -2.21 -2.55 1.68
N ARG A 122 -1.79 -3.18 0.59
CA ARG A 122 -0.97 -4.39 0.55
C ARG A 122 0.14 -4.22 -0.47
N LEU A 123 1.34 -4.63 -0.09
CA LEU A 123 2.46 -4.67 -1.03
C LEU A 123 2.18 -5.71 -2.12
N ILE A 124 2.35 -5.30 -3.37
CA ILE A 124 2.48 -6.24 -4.50
C ILE A 124 3.96 -6.50 -4.74
N ARG A 125 4.73 -5.42 -4.97
CA ARG A 125 6.17 -5.49 -5.21
C ARG A 125 6.83 -4.13 -4.96
N VAL A 126 8.14 -4.16 -4.77
CA VAL A 126 8.99 -2.96 -4.85
C VAL A 126 9.21 -2.64 -6.32
N ARG A 127 9.15 -1.35 -6.69
CA ARG A 127 9.38 -0.85 -8.05
C ARG A 127 10.78 -0.29 -8.15
N ASP A 128 11.74 -1.17 -8.43
CA ASP A 128 13.13 -0.82 -8.72
C ASP A 128 13.32 -0.18 -10.11
N ASP A 129 12.31 -0.33 -10.97
CA ASP A 129 12.22 0.26 -12.31
C ASP A 129 11.75 1.72 -12.32
N LYS A 130 11.25 2.25 -11.19
CA LYS A 130 10.68 3.60 -11.09
C LYS A 130 11.37 4.49 -10.07
N GLY A 131 11.57 5.75 -10.44
CA GLY A 131 11.97 6.81 -9.50
C GLY A 131 10.78 7.40 -8.73
N PRO A 132 11.02 8.08 -7.59
CA PRO A 132 9.94 8.69 -6.80
C PRO A 132 9.18 9.79 -7.55
N GLU A 133 9.79 10.42 -8.56
CA GLU A 133 9.15 11.35 -9.49
C GLU A 133 8.09 10.70 -10.40
N GLU A 134 8.17 9.38 -10.61
CA GLU A 134 7.24 8.58 -11.41
C GLU A 134 6.12 7.95 -10.57
N ALA A 135 6.11 8.21 -9.26
CA ALA A 135 5.03 7.76 -8.39
C ALA A 135 3.69 8.42 -8.76
N ASP A 136 2.61 7.71 -8.48
CA ASP A 136 1.26 8.18 -8.77
C ASP A 136 0.95 9.48 -8.04
N THR A 137 0.21 10.35 -8.73
CA THR A 137 -0.06 11.70 -8.24
C THR A 137 -1.31 11.77 -7.39
N THR A 138 -1.44 12.85 -6.60
CA THR A 138 -2.68 13.19 -5.87
C THR A 138 -3.90 13.25 -6.80
N GLU A 139 -3.72 13.71 -8.04
CA GLU A 139 -4.76 13.73 -9.07
C GLU A 139 -5.18 12.32 -9.50
N ARG A 140 -4.22 11.41 -9.68
CA ARG A 140 -4.49 10.01 -10.01
C ARG A 140 -5.31 9.34 -8.90
N VAL A 141 -4.91 9.52 -7.64
CA VAL A 141 -5.66 9.04 -6.46
C VAL A 141 -7.08 9.60 -6.46
N LYS A 142 -7.25 10.90 -6.71
CA LYS A 142 -8.56 11.56 -6.79
C LYS A 142 -9.43 11.01 -7.93
N ASN A 143 -8.83 10.69 -9.08
CA ASN A 143 -9.54 10.12 -10.22
C ASN A 143 -10.01 8.69 -9.92
N LEU A 144 -9.16 7.88 -9.31
CA LEU A 144 -9.50 6.54 -8.85
C LEU A 144 -10.59 6.56 -7.75
N TYR A 145 -10.55 7.56 -6.86
CA TYR A 145 -11.63 7.77 -5.89
C TYR A 145 -12.97 8.06 -6.56
N LYS A 146 -13.00 8.91 -7.58
CA LYS A 146 -14.24 9.25 -8.31
C LYS A 146 -14.77 8.06 -9.12
N SER A 147 -13.91 7.21 -9.67
CA SER A 147 -14.35 6.04 -10.44
C SER A 147 -14.98 4.97 -9.54
N GLN A 148 -14.49 4.80 -8.31
CA GLN A 148 -15.05 3.85 -7.33
C GLN A 148 -16.54 4.09 -7.02
N GLY A 149 -16.98 5.35 -7.04
CA GLY A 149 -18.38 5.71 -6.75
C GLY A 149 -19.33 5.68 -7.96
N ARG A 150 -18.83 5.40 -9.17
CA ARG A 150 -19.64 5.39 -10.41
C ARG A 150 -20.17 4.00 -10.79
N GLU A 151 -19.87 2.97 -10.01
CA GLU A 151 -20.36 1.59 -10.20
C GLU A 151 -21.34 1.14 -9.10
N GLY A 152 -22.08 2.09 -8.52
CA GLY A 152 -23.15 1.85 -7.54
C GLY A 152 -24.52 2.27 -8.05
#